data_AF-A0A965PT03-F1
#
_entry.id   AF-A0A965PT03-F1
#
_cell.length_a   1.000
_cell.length_b   1.000
_cell.length_c   1.000
_cell.angle_alpha   90.00
_cell.angle_beta   90.00
_cell.angle_gamma   90.00
#
_symmetry.space_group_name_H-M   'P 1'
#
loop_
_entity.id
_entity.type
_entity.pdbx_description
1 polymer ?
#
loop_
_entity_poly.entity_id
_entity_poly.type
_entity_poly.pdbx_seq_one_letter_code
_entity_poly.pdbx_strand_id
1 'polypeptide(L)'
;MFCDVEDLGVVETQYGKKHQIRLVWQIAEKMEDGRPFSIGRRYGLSLHEKSALFKDLKSYAKKAPPQNLDLETLIGKPCQILITHVERDGSTFANVQAVLPPGATKIKVDKDFVRKCNRPG
;
A
#
# COMPACT_ATOMS: atom_id res chain seq x y z
N MET A 1 5.26 -0.49 7.12
CA MET A 1 6.23 0.43 6.48
C MET A 1 6.03 0.37 4.98
N PHE A 2 5.99 1.50 4.29
CA PHE A 2 5.92 1.52 2.82
C PHE A 2 7.19 0.88 2.24
N CYS A 3 7.06 -0.12 1.38
CA CYS A 3 8.21 -0.82 0.78
C CYS A 3 8.20 -0.80 -0.74
N ASP A 4 7.05 -0.57 -1.39
CA ASP A 4 6.99 -0.42 -2.85
C ASP A 4 5.82 0.44 -3.31
N VAL A 5 6.00 1.01 -4.50
CA VAL A 5 4.96 1.61 -5.32
C VAL A 5 5.05 0.93 -6.67
N GLU A 6 4.04 0.13 -7.01
CA GLU A 6 3.96 -0.55 -8.30
C GLU A 6 3.06 0.26 -9.23
N ASP A 7 3.59 0.74 -10.35
CA ASP A 7 2.73 1.18 -11.45
C ASP A 7 2.13 -0.06 -12.15
N LEU A 8 0.80 -0.10 -12.26
CA LEU A 8 0.07 -1.17 -12.94
C LEU A 8 -0.39 -0.76 -14.34
N GLY A 9 -0.11 0.48 -14.75
CA GLY A 9 -0.54 1.06 -16.01
C GLY A 9 -2.05 1.22 -16.09
N VAL A 10 -2.54 1.34 -17.32
CA VAL A 10 -3.97 1.44 -17.60
C VAL A 10 -4.61 0.04 -17.56
N VAL A 11 -5.51 -0.16 -16.59
CA VAL A 11 -6.22 -1.42 -16.37
C VAL A 11 -7.69 -1.26 -16.74
N GLU A 12 -8.25 -2.25 -17.44
CA GLU A 12 -9.68 -2.32 -17.73
C GLU A 12 -10.46 -2.62 -16.43
N THR A 13 -11.47 -1.82 -16.11
CA THR A 13 -12.33 -2.02 -14.94
C THR A 13 -13.79 -2.02 -15.37
N GLN A 14 -14.70 -2.43 -14.48
CA GLN A 14 -16.16 -2.33 -14.73
C GLN A 14 -16.64 -0.89 -14.99
N TYR A 15 -15.81 0.12 -14.69
CA TYR A 15 -16.09 1.54 -14.91
C TYR A 15 -15.18 2.14 -16.00
N GLY A 16 -14.65 1.31 -16.90
CA GLY A 16 -13.74 1.68 -17.98
C GLY A 16 -12.26 1.63 -17.60
N LYS A 17 -11.42 2.03 -18.55
CA LYS A 17 -9.96 2.07 -18.43
C LYS A 17 -9.51 3.09 -17.40
N LYS A 18 -8.72 2.65 -16.41
CA LYS A 18 -8.17 3.51 -15.36
C LYS A 18 -6.71 3.20 -15.12
N HIS A 19 -5.89 4.24 -14.99
CA HIS A 19 -4.51 4.07 -14.53
C HIS A 19 -4.54 3.63 -13.06
N GLN A 20 -3.93 2.49 -12.75
CA GLN A 20 -3.86 1.95 -11.41
C GLN A 20 -2.43 1.84 -10.90
N ILE A 21 -2.30 1.92 -9.59
CA ILE A 21 -1.07 1.64 -8.86
C ILE A 21 -1.35 0.63 -7.74
N ARG A 22 -0.30 0.05 -7.18
CA ARG A 22 -0.35 -0.69 -5.92
C ARG A 22 0.63 -0.08 -4.93
N LEU A 23 0.14 0.31 -3.77
CA LEU A 23 1.01 0.60 -2.63
C LEU A 23 1.24 -0.71 -1.87
N VAL A 24 2.48 -0.97 -1.49
CA VAL A 24 2.88 -2.18 -0.76
C VAL A 24 3.54 -1.79 0.56
N TRP A 25 3.18 -2.52 1.61
CA TRP A 25 3.72 -2.36 2.95
C TRP A 25 4.21 -3.68 3.50
N GLN A 26 5.32 -3.64 4.24
CA GLN A 26 5.69 -4.71 5.16
C GLN A 26 5.14 -4.44 6.57
N ILE A 27 4.75 -5.51 7.26
CA ILE A 27 4.29 -5.48 8.66
C ILE A 27 5.28 -6.20 9.58
N ALA A 28 5.10 -6.05 10.89
CA ALA A 28 6.00 -6.64 11.90
C ALA A 28 5.85 -8.15 12.04
N GLU A 29 4.68 -8.69 11.68
CA GLU A 29 4.42 -10.13 11.66
C GLU A 29 5.33 -10.80 10.63
N LYS A 30 5.87 -11.95 11.02
CA LYS A 30 6.81 -12.73 10.23
C LYS A 30 6.14 -13.97 9.66
N MET A 31 6.54 -14.31 8.45
CA MET A 31 6.30 -15.60 7.83
C MET A 31 7.14 -16.68 8.54
N GLU A 32 6.86 -17.96 8.27
CA GLU A 32 7.59 -19.09 8.85
C GLU A 32 9.11 -19.04 8.56
N ASP A 33 9.49 -18.48 7.41
CA ASP A 33 10.89 -18.29 7.01
C ASP A 33 11.56 -17.06 7.65
N GLY A 34 10.86 -16.34 8.53
CA GLY A 34 11.37 -15.19 9.27
C GLY A 34 11.28 -13.84 8.54
N ARG A 35 10.86 -13.81 7.26
CA ARG A 35 10.63 -12.58 6.50
C ARG A 35 9.34 -11.89 6.94
N PRO A 36 9.24 -10.55 6.91
CA PRO A 36 7.99 -9.86 7.23
C PRO A 36 6.93 -10.09 6.14
N PHE A 37 5.67 -10.21 6.54
CA PHE A 37 4.57 -10.24 5.58
C PHE A 37 4.50 -8.93 4.79
N SER A 38 4.16 -9.05 3.50
CA SER A 38 3.89 -7.93 2.61
C SER A 38 2.41 -7.87 2.27
N ILE A 39 1.79 -6.70 2.46
CA ILE A 39 0.40 -6.42 2.16
C ILE A 39 0.37 -5.31 1.11
N GLY A 40 -0.50 -5.44 0.10
CA GLY A 40 -0.62 -4.40 -0.90
C GLY A 40 -2.05 -4.15 -1.32
N ARG A 41 -2.40 -2.88 -1.52
CA ARG A 41 -3.73 -2.44 -1.95
C ARG A 41 -3.62 -1.71 -3.29
N ARG A 42 -4.53 -2.03 -4.22
CA ARG A 42 -4.64 -1.33 -5.50
C ARG A 42 -5.45 -0.05 -5.36
N TYR A 43 -5.05 0.97 -6.10
CA TYR A 43 -5.72 2.26 -6.18
C TYR A 43 -5.81 2.71 -7.62
N GLY A 44 -6.84 3.51 -7.95
CA GLY A 44 -6.75 4.38 -9.11
C GLY A 44 -5.76 5.51 -8.82
N LEU A 45 -4.92 5.85 -9.80
CA LEU A 45 -3.96 6.96 -9.69
C LEU A 45 -4.70 8.30 -9.79
N SER A 46 -5.25 8.75 -8.66
CA SER A 46 -5.95 10.02 -8.54
C SER A 46 -5.74 10.60 -7.16
N LEU A 47 -5.41 11.89 -7.09
CA LEU A 47 -5.31 12.67 -5.85
C LEU A 47 -6.51 13.63 -5.67
N HIS A 48 -7.63 13.31 -6.33
CA HIS A 48 -8.90 13.98 -6.06
C HIS A 48 -9.46 13.54 -4.70
N GLU A 49 -10.10 14.45 -3.97
CA GLU A 49 -10.52 14.24 -2.57
C GLU A 49 -11.45 13.03 -2.33
N LYS A 50 -12.21 12.66 -3.36
CA LYS A 50 -13.14 11.51 -3.33
C LYS A 50 -12.45 10.16 -3.54
N SER A 51 -11.24 10.14 -4.07
CA SER A 51 -10.50 8.92 -4.38
C SER A 51 -10.05 8.18 -3.10
N ALA A 52 -9.91 6.85 -3.20
CA ALA A 52 -9.41 6.06 -2.07
C ALA A 52 -7.95 6.41 -1.75
N LEU A 53 -7.12 6.64 -2.77
CA LEU A 53 -5.71 7.00 -2.60
C LEU A 53 -5.57 8.31 -1.81
N PHE A 54 -6.31 9.35 -2.19
CA PHE A 54 -6.30 10.61 -1.45
C PHE A 54 -6.72 10.43 0.01
N LYS A 55 -7.79 9.67 0.27
CA LYS A 55 -8.31 9.46 1.63
C LYS A 55 -7.27 8.79 2.52
N ASP A 56 -6.60 7.75 2.02
CA ASP A 56 -5.55 7.05 2.78
C ASP A 56 -4.30 7.93 2.98
N LEU A 57 -3.87 8.66 1.95
CA LEU A 57 -2.74 9.59 2.07
C LEU A 57 -3.04 10.73 3.05
N LYS A 58 -4.27 11.26 3.04
CA LYS A 58 -4.73 12.28 3.98
C LYS A 58 -4.80 11.74 5.41
N SER A 59 -5.31 10.53 5.59
CA SER A 59 -5.35 9.84 6.87
C SER A 59 -3.93 9.63 7.44
N TYR A 60 -3.01 9.18 6.60
CA TYR A 60 -1.59 8.98 6.92
C TYR A 60 -0.87 10.28 7.26
N ALA A 61 -0.96 11.30 6.40
CA ALA A 61 -0.21 12.55 6.55
C ALA A 61 -0.88 13.54 7.53
N LYS A 62 -2.11 13.25 7.98
CA LYS A 62 -2.98 14.15 8.75
C LYS A 62 -3.25 15.50 8.07
N LYS A 63 -3.01 15.58 6.75
CA LYS A 63 -3.24 16.73 5.89
C LYS A 63 -3.49 16.27 4.46
N ALA A 64 -4.14 17.09 3.64
CA ALA A 64 -4.35 16.75 2.24
C ALA A 64 -2.99 16.57 1.52
N PRO A 65 -2.81 15.51 0.71
CA PRO A 65 -1.63 15.37 -0.13
C PRO A 65 -1.60 16.49 -1.19
N PRO A 66 -0.41 17.01 -1.53
CA PRO A 66 -0.28 17.93 -2.66
C PRO A 66 -0.62 17.20 -3.97
N GLN A 67 -1.17 17.92 -4.95
CA GLN A 67 -1.62 17.31 -6.23
C GLN A 67 -0.47 16.72 -7.06
N ASN A 68 0.76 17.17 -6.83
CA ASN A 68 1.98 16.67 -7.46
C ASN A 68 2.80 15.74 -6.54
N LEU A 69 2.16 15.13 -5.53
CA LEU A 69 2.86 14.21 -4.63
C LEU A 69 3.47 13.06 -5.44
N ASP A 70 4.80 12.95 -5.39
CA ASP A 70 5.50 11.76 -5.82
C ASP A 70 5.34 10.65 -4.76
N LEU A 71 4.68 9.56 -5.16
CA LEU A 71 4.39 8.43 -4.28
C LEU A 71 5.64 7.61 -3.94
N GLU A 72 6.69 7.62 -4.78
CA GLU A 72 7.96 6.96 -4.49
C GLU A 72 8.58 7.52 -3.20
N THR A 73 8.34 8.79 -2.90
CA THR A 73 8.80 9.43 -1.65
C THR A 73 8.20 8.81 -0.37
N LEU A 74 7.20 7.95 -0.49
CA LEU A 74 6.63 7.22 0.65
C LEU A 74 7.49 6.01 1.04
N ILE A 75 8.26 5.44 0.12
CA ILE A 75 9.04 4.22 0.35
C ILE A 75 10.02 4.44 1.52
N GLY A 76 10.10 3.45 2.41
CA GLY A 76 10.89 3.51 3.64
C GLY A 76 10.25 4.31 4.77
N LYS A 77 9.15 5.05 4.53
CA LYS A 77 8.45 5.76 5.61
C LYS A 77 7.63 4.78 6.46
N PRO A 78 7.66 4.92 7.80
CA PRO A 78 6.85 4.09 8.68
C PRO A 78 5.38 4.54 8.63
N CYS A 79 4.48 3.59 8.84
CA CYS A 79 3.03 3.78 8.86
C CYS A 79 2.38 2.62 9.62
N GLN A 80 1.14 2.82 10.07
CA GLN A 80 0.27 1.75 10.50
C GLN A 80 -0.77 1.47 9.41
N ILE A 81 -1.11 0.20 9.19
CA ILE A 81 -2.20 -0.19 8.31
C ILE A 81 -3.27 -0.87 9.17
N LEU A 82 -4.51 -0.44 9.00
CA LEU A 82 -5.66 -1.09 9.62
C LEU A 82 -6.16 -2.17 8.65
N ILE A 83 -6.17 -3.41 9.10
CA ILE A 83 -6.55 -4.57 8.30
C ILE A 83 -7.89 -5.11 8.82
N THR A 84 -8.79 -5.41 7.90
CA THR A 84 -10.02 -6.17 8.18
C THR A 84 -9.91 -7.51 7.50
N HIS A 85 -10.11 -8.59 8.25
CA HIS A 85 -10.21 -9.94 7.73
C HIS A 85 -11.65 -10.21 7.31
N VAL A 86 -11.82 -10.62 6.05
CA VAL A 86 -13.12 -10.99 5.49
C VAL A 86 -13.05 -12.45 5.09
N GLU A 87 -13.94 -13.27 5.66
CA GLU A 87 -14.14 -14.64 5.22
C GLU A 87 -15.07 -14.66 4.00
N ARG A 88 -14.63 -15.31 2.93
CA ARG A 88 -15.43 -15.54 1.73
C ARG A 88 -15.07 -16.89 1.13
N ASP A 89 -16.09 -17.72 0.90
CA ASP A 89 -15.94 -19.03 0.25
C ASP A 89 -14.87 -19.92 0.93
N GLY A 90 -14.81 -19.88 2.27
CA GLY A 90 -13.84 -20.64 3.07
C GLY A 90 -12.41 -20.09 3.09
N SER A 91 -12.17 -18.92 2.47
CA SER A 91 -10.88 -18.23 2.45
C SER A 91 -10.93 -16.91 3.22
N THR A 92 -9.91 -16.63 4.03
CA THR A 92 -9.78 -15.37 4.76
C THR A 92 -8.92 -14.39 3.97
N PHE A 93 -9.50 -13.24 3.61
CA PHE A 93 -8.83 -12.17 2.89
C PHE A 93 -8.52 -11.00 3.82
N ALA A 94 -7.26 -10.56 3.84
CA ALA A 94 -6.83 -9.36 4.53
C ALA A 94 -7.03 -8.12 3.63
N ASN A 95 -7.97 -7.25 4.01
CA ASN A 95 -8.24 -6.00 3.30
C ASN A 95 -7.68 -4.81 4.10
N VAL A 96 -6.95 -3.92 3.42
CA VAL A 96 -6.50 -2.65 4.05
C VAL A 96 -7.69 -1.68 4.10
N GLN A 97 -8.13 -1.35 5.31
CA GLN A 97 -9.22 -0.43 5.58
C GLN A 97 -8.74 1.02 5.57
N ALA A 98 -7.58 1.29 6.19
CA ALA A 98 -7.01 2.62 6.29
C ALA A 98 -5.48 2.58 6.45
N VAL A 99 -4.82 3.66 6.02
CA VAL A 99 -3.41 3.94 6.32
C VAL A 99 -3.33 5.08 7.34
N LEU A 100 -2.55 4.88 8.40
CA LEU A 100 -2.44 5.78 9.54
C LEU A 100 -0.97 6.17 9.76
N PRO A 101 -0.70 7.31 10.46
CA PRO A 101 0.65 7.65 10.89
C PRO A 101 1.31 6.50 11.65
N PRO A 102 2.64 6.47 11.71
CA PRO A 102 3.34 5.45 12.49
C PRO A 102 2.95 5.52 13.97
N GLY A 103 2.72 4.34 14.56
CA GLY A 103 2.63 4.18 16.01
C GLY A 103 4.01 3.90 16.63
N ALA A 104 4.02 3.33 17.83
CA ALA A 104 5.26 3.05 18.57
C ALA A 104 6.13 1.96 17.91
N THR A 105 5.53 1.02 17.18
CA THR A 105 6.23 -0.11 16.56
C THR A 105 7.12 0.36 15.41
N LYS A 106 8.44 0.15 15.56
CA LYS A 106 9.43 0.42 14.52
C LYS A 106 9.81 -0.88 13.82
N ILE A 107 9.54 -0.93 12.52
CA ILE A 107 10.06 -1.96 11.61
C ILE A 107 10.88 -1.28 10.52
N LYS A 108 11.83 -1.99 9.92
CA LYS A 108 12.54 -1.56 8.71
C LYS A 108 12.07 -2.42 7.54
N VAL A 109 12.17 -1.91 6.32
CA VAL A 109 12.01 -2.75 5.13
C VAL A 109 13.07 -3.84 5.21
N ASP A 110 12.65 -5.07 4.98
CA ASP A 110 13.55 -6.20 4.88
C ASP A 110 14.61 -5.93 3.82
N LYS A 111 15.89 -6.15 4.18
CA LYS A 111 17.03 -5.84 3.30
C LYS A 111 17.00 -6.63 1.99
N ASP A 112 16.34 -7.78 1.99
CA ASP A 112 16.25 -8.69 0.86
C ASP A 112 14.92 -8.47 0.08
N PHE A 113 14.12 -7.47 0.46
CA PHE A 113 12.92 -7.10 -0.28
C PHE A 113 13.28 -6.49 -1.64
N VAL A 114 12.97 -7.22 -2.71
CA VAL A 114 13.12 -6.74 -4.08
C VAL A 114 11.82 -6.09 -4.56
N ARG A 115 11.88 -4.77 -4.77
CA ARG A 115 10.81 -3.99 -5.43
C ARG A 115 10.43 -4.60 -6.76
N LYS A 116 9.16 -4.53 -7.14
CA LYS A 116 8.66 -5.14 -8.38
C LYS A 116 9.37 -4.60 -9.62
N CYS A 117 9.68 -3.32 -9.67
CA CYS A 117 10.43 -2.71 -10.79
C CYS A 117 11.86 -3.26 -10.94
N ASN A 118 12.43 -3.85 -9.89
CA ASN A 118 13.79 -4.40 -9.87
C ASN A 118 13.81 -5.93 -9.97
N ARG A 119 12.66 -6.60 -10.13
CA ARG A 119 12.62 -8.05 -10.29
C ARG A 119 13.01 -8.41 -11.74
N PRO A 120 13.80 -9.45 -11.97
CA PRO A 120 13.99 -9.98 -13.31
C PRO A 120 12.63 -10.40 -13.89
N GLY A 121 12.37 -9.97 -15.13
CA GLY A 121 11.13 -10.23 -15.85
C GLY A 121 11.00 -11.66 -16.36
#